data_AF-A0ABD1NVY5-F1
#
_entry.id   AF-A0ABD1NVY5-F1
#
_cell.length_a   1.000
_cell.length_b   1.000
_cell.length_c   1.000
_cell.angle_alpha   90.00
_cell.angle_beta   90.00
_cell.angle_gamma   90.00
#
_symmetry.space_group_name_H-M   'P 1'
#
loop_
_entity.id
_entity.type
_entity.pdbx_description
1 polymer ?
#
loop_
_entity_poly.entity_id
_entity_poly.type
_entity_poly.pdbx_seq_one_letter_code
_entity_poly.pdbx_strand_id
1 'polypeptide(L)'
;MDRLESTHHLMKAANVDQSRMLQQTICYQGQNKWSFSISWGYSIHIYERVMTRSYLQNPIETFQMWSEIMLSPPHYMFNTRVLSNYSCEAPHVFFFESIKKTSKNEIVKSYSRASPRKIFLSCSSDESRTAEHIFKIEVVSPATKRIERPEKNAVP
;
A
#
# COMPACT_ATOMS: atom_id res chain seq x y z
N MET A 1 0.29 19.46 3.66
CA MET A 1 -0.89 19.06 2.88
C MET A 1 -2.09 19.16 3.78
N ASP A 2 -2.99 20.07 3.45
CA ASP A 2 -4.34 20.09 4.03
C ASP A 2 -5.24 19.03 3.36
N ARG A 3 -6.51 18.98 3.76
CA ARG A 3 -7.49 17.99 3.25
C ARG A 3 -7.79 18.17 1.76
N LEU A 4 -7.88 19.41 1.28
CA LEU A 4 -8.20 19.71 -0.11
C LEU A 4 -6.99 19.38 -1.01
N GLU A 5 -5.80 19.81 -0.60
CA GLU A 5 -4.54 19.49 -1.26
C GLU A 5 -4.32 17.98 -1.35
N SER A 6 -4.60 17.24 -0.27
CA SER A 6 -4.50 15.77 -0.25
C SER A 6 -5.45 15.12 -1.25
N THR A 7 -6.66 15.66 -1.39
CA THR A 7 -7.66 15.18 -2.35
C THR A 7 -7.19 15.44 -3.79
N HIS A 8 -6.71 16.65 -4.09
CA HIS A 8 -6.13 16.96 -5.40
C HIS A 8 -4.92 16.08 -5.69
N HIS A 9 -4.09 15.79 -4.69
CA HIS A 9 -2.91 14.94 -4.82
C HIS A 9 -3.28 13.50 -5.19
N LEU A 10 -4.29 12.92 -4.53
CA LEU A 10 -4.84 11.60 -4.89
C LEU A 10 -5.40 11.60 -6.33
N MET A 11 -6.10 12.66 -6.73
CA MET A 11 -6.66 12.77 -8.07
C MET A 11 -5.59 12.87 -9.16
N LYS A 12 -4.39 13.41 -8.86
CA LYS A 12 -3.25 13.38 -9.82
C LYS A 12 -2.87 11.94 -10.19
N ALA A 13 -2.83 11.03 -9.22
CA ALA A 13 -2.60 9.61 -9.49
C ALA A 13 -3.75 9.00 -10.30
N ALA A 14 -5.00 9.37 -10.00
CA ALA A 14 -6.19 8.86 -10.67
C ALA A 14 -6.22 9.19 -12.15
N ASN A 15 -5.86 10.44 -12.49
CA ASN A 15 -5.89 10.94 -13.86
C ASN A 15 -4.91 10.20 -14.78
N VAL A 16 -3.81 9.67 -14.24
CA VAL A 16 -2.80 8.94 -15.02
C VAL A 16 -3.06 7.43 -15.02
N ASP A 17 -3.55 6.87 -13.91
CA ASP A 17 -3.64 5.42 -13.71
C ASP A 17 -4.95 4.96 -13.06
N GLN A 18 -6.08 5.44 -13.60
CA GLN A 18 -7.42 5.22 -13.04
C GLN A 18 -7.77 3.74 -12.81
N SER A 19 -7.46 2.85 -13.77
CA SER A 19 -7.89 1.44 -13.73
C SER A 19 -7.25 0.63 -12.61
N ARG A 20 -6.16 1.13 -12.02
CA ARG A 20 -5.46 0.47 -10.92
C ARG A 20 -5.65 1.18 -9.58
N MET A 21 -6.37 2.30 -9.56
CA MET A 21 -6.61 3.05 -8.34
C MET A 21 -7.35 2.19 -7.31
N LEU A 22 -6.99 2.33 -6.03
CA LEU A 22 -7.54 1.56 -4.91
C LEU A 22 -7.31 0.03 -4.98
N GLN A 23 -6.57 -0.47 -5.97
CA GLN A 23 -6.17 -1.87 -5.99
C GLN A 23 -5.00 -2.09 -5.03
N GLN A 24 -4.96 -3.28 -4.44
CA GLN A 24 -3.86 -3.75 -3.61
C GLN A 24 -3.06 -4.80 -4.36
N THR A 25 -1.74 -4.72 -4.30
CA THR A 25 -0.82 -5.75 -4.80
C THR A 25 0.08 -6.20 -3.67
N ILE A 26 0.18 -7.52 -3.47
CA ILE A 26 1.04 -8.12 -2.46
C ILE A 26 2.21 -8.81 -3.16
N CYS A 27 3.43 -8.41 -2.81
CA CYS A 27 4.67 -8.95 -3.36
C CYS A 27 5.60 -9.44 -2.24
N TYR A 28 6.51 -10.34 -2.57
CA TYR A 28 7.48 -10.89 -1.62
C TYR A 28 8.90 -10.77 -2.17
N GLN A 29 9.84 -10.44 -1.30
CA GLN A 29 11.27 -10.43 -1.63
C GLN A 29 11.98 -11.52 -0.83
N GLY A 30 12.47 -12.55 -1.53
CA GLY A 30 13.04 -13.74 -0.91
C GLY A 30 14.31 -13.48 -0.09
N GLN A 31 15.25 -12.67 -0.62
CA GLN A 31 16.56 -12.42 0.00
C GLN A 31 16.41 -11.88 1.44
N ASN A 32 15.66 -10.79 1.58
CA ASN A 32 15.46 -10.15 2.88
C ASN A 32 14.29 -10.75 3.66
N LYS A 33 13.50 -11.66 3.06
CA LYS A 33 12.25 -12.21 3.61
C LYS A 33 11.23 -11.10 3.89
N TRP A 34 11.10 -10.13 2.98
CA TRP A 34 10.16 -9.02 3.13
C TRP A 34 8.83 -9.31 2.44
N SER A 35 7.79 -8.67 2.97
CA SER A 35 6.49 -8.58 2.30
C SER A 35 6.18 -7.12 1.97
N PHE A 36 5.67 -6.90 0.78
CA PHE A 36 5.21 -5.60 0.31
C PHE A 36 3.69 -5.67 0.13
N SER A 37 2.98 -4.68 0.67
CA SER A 37 1.57 -4.44 0.37
C SER A 37 1.46 -3.05 -0.27
N ILE A 38 1.13 -3.01 -1.54
CA ILE A 38 1.13 -1.81 -2.38
C ILE A 38 -0.31 -1.42 -2.68
N SER A 39 -0.77 -0.30 -2.14
CA SER A 39 -2.06 0.32 -2.45
C SER A 39 -1.84 1.40 -3.51
N TRP A 40 -2.27 1.12 -4.74
CA TRP A 40 -1.94 1.92 -5.91
C TRP A 40 -2.50 3.34 -5.81
N GLY A 41 -1.62 4.33 -5.90
CA GLY A 41 -1.97 5.75 -5.81
C GLY A 41 -2.17 6.27 -4.38
N TYR A 42 -1.90 5.45 -3.36
CA TYR A 42 -2.07 5.84 -1.96
C TYR A 42 -0.83 5.57 -1.10
N SER A 43 -0.52 4.30 -0.81
CA SER A 43 0.55 3.96 0.13
C SER A 43 1.19 2.60 -0.14
N ILE A 44 2.38 2.39 0.43
CA ILE A 44 3.10 1.11 0.45
C ILE A 44 3.45 0.77 1.89
N HIS A 45 3.23 -0.50 2.25
CA HIS A 45 3.64 -1.09 3.52
C HIS A 45 4.73 -2.13 3.27
N ILE A 46 5.88 -1.99 3.93
CA ILE A 46 6.94 -3.01 3.97
C ILE A 46 6.90 -3.72 5.32
N TYR A 47 6.92 -5.04 5.32
CA TYR A 47 7.07 -5.89 6.50
C TYR A 47 8.40 -6.62 6.42
N GLU A 48 9.18 -6.57 7.50
CA GLU A 48 10.49 -7.25 7.63
C GLU A 48 10.35 -8.77 7.88
N ARG A 49 9.19 -9.36 7.52
CA ARG A 49 8.87 -10.79 7.59
C ARG A 49 7.97 -11.18 6.43
N VAL A 50 8.00 -12.46 6.05
CA VAL A 50 7.02 -13.06 5.14
C VAL A 50 5.67 -13.19 5.85
N MET A 51 4.73 -12.32 5.48
CA MET A 51 3.36 -12.31 5.96
C MET A 51 2.46 -13.09 5.01
N THR A 52 1.46 -13.78 5.56
CA THR A 52 0.47 -14.47 4.73
C THR A 52 -0.39 -13.47 3.95
N ARG A 53 -0.82 -13.84 2.75
CA ARG A 53 -1.67 -12.97 1.91
C ARG A 53 -2.98 -12.61 2.60
N SER A 54 -3.61 -13.60 3.25
CA SER A 54 -4.87 -13.41 3.99
C SER A 54 -4.72 -12.38 5.13
N TYR A 55 -3.58 -12.37 5.82
CA TYR A 55 -3.30 -11.37 6.85
C TYR A 55 -3.13 -9.97 6.27
N LEU A 56 -2.41 -9.84 5.14
CA LEU A 56 -2.18 -8.54 4.49
C LEU A 56 -3.39 -7.99 3.73
N GLN A 57 -4.32 -8.85 3.31
CA GLN A 57 -5.60 -8.46 2.71
C GLN A 57 -6.50 -7.74 3.71
N ASN A 58 -6.41 -8.07 4.99
CA ASN A 58 -7.11 -7.34 6.04
C ASN A 58 -6.38 -6.00 6.30
N PRO A 59 -7.03 -4.85 6.04
CA PRO A 59 -6.40 -3.55 6.23
C PRO A 59 -6.16 -3.26 7.71
N ILE A 60 -5.13 -2.46 7.98
CA ILE A 60 -4.91 -1.91 9.33
C ILE A 60 -6.05 -0.94 9.63
N GLU A 61 -6.58 -1.01 10.84
CA GLU A 61 -7.54 -0.04 11.34
C GLU A 61 -6.87 1.33 11.51
N THR A 62 -7.16 2.25 10.59
CA THR A 62 -6.62 3.63 10.59
C THR A 62 -7.68 4.68 10.89
N PHE A 63 -8.91 4.26 11.17
CA PHE A 63 -10.05 5.11 11.45
C PHE A 63 -10.47 4.94 12.90
N GLN A 64 -11.19 5.94 13.41
CA GLN A 64 -11.76 5.91 14.75
C GLN A 64 -13.28 5.77 14.66
N MET A 65 -13.89 5.21 15.71
CA MET A 65 -15.34 5.15 15.82
C MET A 65 -15.90 6.57 15.88
N TRP A 66 -17.07 6.76 15.26
CA TRP A 66 -17.77 8.05 15.28
C TRP A 66 -18.48 8.31 16.61
N SER A 67 -18.79 7.26 17.38
CA SER A 67 -19.45 7.33 18.68
C SER A 67 -18.49 6.90 19.78
N GLU A 68 -18.48 7.66 20.87
CA GLU A 68 -17.76 7.33 22.11
C GLU A 68 -18.48 6.23 22.92
N ILE A 69 -19.73 5.90 22.58
CA ILE A 69 -20.49 4.85 23.24
C ILE A 69 -19.93 3.50 22.79
N MET A 70 -19.49 2.70 23.77
CA MET A 70 -18.95 1.37 23.57
C MET A 70 -20.06 0.41 23.11
N LEU A 71 -20.40 0.45 21.83
CA LEU A 71 -21.27 -0.55 21.20
C LEU A 71 -20.50 -1.87 21.09
N SER A 72 -21.16 -3.00 21.32
CA SER A 72 -20.52 -4.30 21.10
C SER A 72 -20.12 -4.46 19.62
N PRO A 73 -18.91 -4.97 19.30
CA PRO A 73 -18.48 -5.23 17.92
C PRO A 73 -19.50 -6.08 17.14
N PRO A 74 -19.56 -5.97 15.79
CA PRO A 74 -18.62 -5.26 14.91
C PRO A 74 -18.92 -3.76 14.76
N HIS A 75 -17.86 -2.94 14.74
CA HIS A 75 -17.96 -1.48 14.56
C HIS A 75 -18.01 -1.04 13.08
N TYR A 76 -17.60 -1.91 12.16
CA TYR A 76 -17.44 -1.63 10.73
C TYR A 76 -17.99 -2.78 9.88
N MET A 77 -18.37 -2.49 8.63
CA MET A 77 -18.90 -3.48 7.70
C MET A 77 -17.84 -4.43 7.10
N PHE A 78 -16.58 -4.31 7.53
CA PHE A 78 -15.46 -5.10 7.02
C PHE A 78 -14.48 -5.43 8.15
N ASN A 79 -13.77 -6.53 7.99
CA ASN A 79 -12.77 -6.96 8.95
C ASN A 79 -11.51 -6.11 8.82
N THR A 80 -11.11 -5.49 9.91
CA THR A 80 -9.80 -4.84 10.08
C THR A 80 -8.87 -5.71 10.90
N ARG A 81 -7.59 -5.34 10.89
CA ARG A 81 -6.64 -5.79 11.91
C ARG A 81 -6.12 -4.61 12.71
N VAL A 82 -5.87 -4.85 13.98
CA VAL A 82 -5.29 -3.86 14.88
C VAL A 82 -3.86 -3.51 14.44
N LEU A 83 -3.47 -2.26 14.66
CA LEU A 83 -2.08 -1.85 14.48
C LEU A 83 -1.22 -2.55 15.53
N SER A 84 -0.27 -3.36 15.06
CA SER A 84 0.66 -4.08 15.94
C SER A 84 1.83 -3.19 16.35
N ASN A 85 2.23 -3.27 17.62
CA ASN A 85 3.44 -2.61 18.14
C ASN A 85 4.67 -3.52 18.06
N TYR A 86 4.51 -4.76 17.60
CA TYR A 86 5.63 -5.67 17.39
C TYR A 86 6.40 -5.27 16.13
N SER A 87 7.72 -5.12 16.24
CA SER A 87 8.56 -4.60 15.15
C SER A 87 8.37 -5.31 13.81
N CYS A 88 8.24 -6.63 13.80
CA CYS A 88 8.05 -7.41 12.57
C CYS A 88 6.65 -7.28 11.94
N GLU A 89 5.66 -6.88 12.73
CA GLU A 89 4.26 -6.76 12.31
C GLU A 89 3.87 -5.32 12.03
N ALA A 90 4.61 -4.37 12.58
CA ALA A 90 4.48 -2.95 12.31
C ALA A 90 5.14 -2.60 10.96
N PRO A 91 4.37 -2.17 9.95
CA PRO A 91 4.94 -1.87 8.65
C PRO A 91 5.74 -0.57 8.66
N HIS A 92 6.72 -0.51 7.75
CA HIS A 92 7.22 0.78 7.28
C HIS A 92 6.23 1.35 6.27
N VAL A 93 5.75 2.57 6.51
CA VAL A 93 4.71 3.21 5.71
C VAL A 93 5.31 4.28 4.79
N PHE A 94 4.99 4.17 3.51
CA PHE A 94 5.38 5.11 2.47
C PHE A 94 4.11 5.66 1.81
N PHE A 95 4.04 6.98 1.61
CA PHE A 95 2.91 7.62 0.95
C PHE A 95 3.25 8.03 -0.47
N PHE A 96 2.23 8.08 -1.32
CA PHE A 96 2.33 8.51 -2.69
C PHE A 96 2.93 9.94 -2.78
N GLU A 97 4.03 10.07 -3.52
CA GLU A 97 4.76 11.32 -3.68
C GLU A 97 4.52 11.93 -5.08
N SER A 98 4.68 11.14 -6.15
CA SER A 98 4.46 11.64 -7.51
C SER A 98 4.26 10.50 -8.52
N ILE A 99 3.69 10.84 -9.68
CA ILE A 99 3.47 9.94 -10.80
C ILE A 99 4.02 10.57 -12.08
N LYS A 100 4.73 9.78 -12.89
CA LYS A 100 5.28 10.20 -14.19
C LYS A 100 5.04 9.13 -15.25
N LYS A 101 4.69 9.55 -16.46
CA LYS A 101 4.67 8.69 -17.64
C LYS A 101 6.01 8.82 -18.37
N THR A 102 6.67 7.70 -18.63
CA THR A 102 7.96 7.68 -19.32
C THR A 102 7.77 7.57 -20.84
N SER A 103 8.83 7.89 -21.59
CA SER A 103 8.87 7.71 -23.05
C SER A 103 8.75 6.25 -23.48
N LYS A 104 9.04 5.29 -22.58
CA LYS A 104 8.94 3.85 -22.80
C LYS A 104 7.53 3.28 -22.61
N ASN A 105 6.51 4.15 -22.54
CA ASN A 105 5.12 3.77 -22.28
C ASN A 105 4.94 3.06 -20.92
N GLU A 106 5.66 3.53 -19.91
CA GLU A 106 5.54 3.08 -18.52
C GLU A 106 5.03 4.22 -17.65
N ILE A 107 4.39 3.86 -16.54
CA ILE A 107 3.97 4.76 -15.46
C ILE A 107 4.81 4.40 -14.25
N VAL A 108 5.58 5.38 -13.77
CA VAL A 108 6.40 5.28 -12.57
C VAL A 108 5.73 6.08 -11.47
N LYS A 109 5.39 5.42 -10.37
CA LYS A 109 4.92 6.04 -9.14
C LYS A 109 6.04 6.04 -8.12
N SER A 110 6.27 7.17 -7.51
CA SER A 110 7.20 7.32 -6.40
C SER A 110 6.42 7.44 -5.09
N TYR A 111 6.97 6.81 -4.06
CA TYR A 111 6.44 6.84 -2.71
C TYR A 111 7.58 7.20 -1.76
N SER A 112 7.33 8.12 -0.85
CA SER A 112 8.30 8.58 0.15
C SER A 112 7.90 8.12 1.54
N ARG A 113 8.89 7.88 2.39
CA ARG A 113 8.65 7.49 3.77
C ARG A 113 7.89 8.59 4.51
N ALA A 114 6.79 8.22 5.15
CA ALA A 114 5.95 9.16 5.89
C ALA A 114 6.63 9.66 7.16
N SER A 115 7.12 8.72 7.96
CA SER A 115 7.79 8.95 9.23
C SER A 115 8.60 7.70 9.62
N PRO A 116 9.62 7.84 10.48
CA PRO A 116 10.26 6.70 11.12
C PRO A 116 9.24 5.91 11.95
N ARG A 117 9.44 4.60 12.06
CA ARG A 117 8.63 3.79 12.98
C ARG A 117 8.90 4.26 14.40
N LYS A 118 7.84 4.46 15.20
CA LYS A 118 7.96 4.78 16.63
C LYS A 118 8.24 3.51 17.47
N ILE A 119 9.12 2.65 16.98
CA ILE A 119 9.46 1.36 17.58
C ILE A 119 10.98 1.29 17.69
N PHE A 120 11.47 1.09 18.91
CA PHE A 120 12.90 1.10 19.21
C PHE A 120 13.63 -0.18 18.81
N LEU A 121 12.93 -1.32 18.75
CA LEU A 121 13.50 -2.59 18.33
C LEU A 121 13.32 -2.81 16.84
N SER A 122 14.38 -3.25 16.15
CA SER A 122 14.29 -3.80 14.80
C SER A 122 13.67 -5.21 14.81
N CYS A 123 13.07 -5.63 13.69
CA CYS A 123 12.54 -6.99 13.57
C CYS A 123 13.66 -8.02 13.48
N SER A 124 14.77 -7.63 12.84
CA SER A 124 15.95 -8.45 12.60
C SER A 124 17.15 -7.82 13.30
N SER A 125 17.98 -8.66 13.92
CA SER A 125 19.30 -8.26 14.44
C SER A 125 20.32 -8.02 13.33
N ASP A 126 20.06 -8.54 12.13
CA ASP A 126 20.86 -8.29 10.93
C ASP A 126 20.44 -6.97 10.30
N GLU A 127 21.29 -5.94 10.44
CA GLU A 127 21.08 -4.60 9.88
C GLU A 127 20.92 -4.61 8.36
N SER A 128 21.52 -5.57 7.64
CA SER A 128 21.39 -5.64 6.17
C SER A 128 19.96 -5.96 5.72
N ARG A 129 19.17 -6.59 6.59
CA ARG A 129 17.78 -6.98 6.34
C ARG A 129 16.78 -5.96 6.83
N THR A 130 17.22 -4.87 7.46
CA THR A 130 16.28 -3.85 7.91
C THR A 130 15.83 -2.98 6.73
N ALA A 131 14.57 -2.58 6.72
CA ALA A 131 14.06 -1.61 5.77
C ALA A 131 14.19 -0.17 6.29
N GLU A 132 14.81 0.09 7.46
CA GLU A 132 14.92 1.46 8.01
C GLU A 132 15.67 2.44 7.12
N HIS A 133 16.67 1.97 6.37
CA HIS A 133 17.45 2.80 5.45
C HIS A 133 16.72 3.14 4.14
N ILE A 134 15.51 2.60 3.91
CA ILE A 134 14.73 2.87 2.71
C ILE A 134 13.89 4.13 2.91
N PHE A 135 14.14 5.16 2.08
CA PHE A 135 13.40 6.42 2.13
C PHE A 135 12.42 6.60 0.96
N LYS A 136 12.65 5.90 -0.15
CA LYS A 136 11.88 6.06 -1.38
C LYS A 136 11.69 4.71 -2.08
N ILE A 137 10.50 4.52 -2.66
CA ILE A 137 10.15 3.35 -3.45
C ILE A 137 9.58 3.82 -4.77
N GLU A 138 10.05 3.22 -5.87
CA GLU A 138 9.47 3.41 -7.19
C GLU A 138 8.72 2.15 -7.64
N VAL A 139 7.46 2.31 -8.04
CA VAL A 139 6.63 1.25 -8.61
C VAL A 139 6.45 1.55 -10.09
N VAL A 140 6.98 0.67 -10.93
CA VAL A 140 6.90 0.75 -12.38
C VAL A 140 5.77 -0.13 -12.90
N SER A 141 5.02 0.38 -13.86
CA SER A 141 3.88 -0.33 -14.42
C SER A 141 3.64 0.06 -15.87
N PRO A 142 3.13 -0.84 -16.74
CA PRO A 142 2.83 -0.47 -18.13
C PRO A 142 1.76 0.63 -18.18
N ALA A 143 1.89 1.56 -19.13
CA ALA A 143 0.87 2.58 -19.39
C ALA A 143 -0.28 2.05 -20.26
N THR A 144 -0.09 0.91 -20.93
CA THR A 144 -1.13 0.26 -21.72
C THR A 144 -2.20 -0.31 -20.80
N LYS A 145 -3.45 0.11 -20.98
CA LYS A 145 -4.59 -0.53 -20.31
C LYS A 145 -4.80 -1.92 -20.92
N ARG A 146 -5.10 -2.93 -20.11
CA ARG A 146 -5.54 -4.23 -20.65
C ARG A 146 -6.84 -3.98 -21.40
N ILE A 147 -6.87 -4.32 -22.69
CA ILE A 147 -8.10 -4.37 -23.48
C ILE A 147 -8.92 -5.51 -22.88
N GLU A 148 -10.15 -5.22 -22.44
CA GLU A 148 -11.11 -6.27 -22.09
C GLU A 148 -11.21 -7.21 -23.29
N ARG A 149 -11.09 -8.53 -23.08
CA ARG A 149 -11.33 -9.48 -24.17
C ARG A 149 -12.71 -9.14 -24.73
N PRO A 150 -12.88 -8.92 -26.04
CA PRO A 150 -14.22 -8.81 -26.61
C PRO A 150 -14.99 -10.06 -26.19
N GLU A 151 -16.17 -9.86 -25.60
CA GLU A 151 -17.12 -10.95 -25.36
C GLU A 151 -17.22 -11.72 -26.67
N LYS A 152 -16.81 -12.98 -26.65
CA LYS A 152 -17.13 -13.88 -27.75
C LYS A 152 -18.64 -13.98 -27.71
N ASN A 153 -19.31 -13.32 -28.66
CA ASN A 153 -20.73 -13.47 -28.88
C ASN A 153 -21.08 -14.95 -28.74
N ALA A 154 -21.82 -15.30 -27.69
CA ALA A 154 -22.48 -16.58 -27.59
C ALA A 154 -23.48 -16.61 -28.74
N VAL A 155 -23.14 -17.35 -29.79
CA VAL A 155 -24.08 -17.67 -30.86
C VAL A 155 -25.16 -18.57 -30.25
N PRO A 156 -26.45 -18.30 -30.50
CA PRO A 156 -27.58 -18.99 -29.87
C PRO A 156 -27.62 -20.50 -30.14
#